data_AF-A0A2X2SMX1-F1
#
_entry.id   AF-A0A2X2SMX1-F1
#
_cell.length_a   1.000
_cell.length_b   1.000
_cell.length_c   1.000
_cell.angle_alpha   90.00
_cell.angle_beta   90.00
_cell.angle_gamma   90.00
#
_symmetry.space_group_name_H-M   'P 1'
#
loop_
_entity.id
_entity.type
_entity.pdbx_description
1 polymer ?
#
loop_
_entity_poly.entity_id
_entity_poly.type
_entity_poly.pdbx_seq_one_letter_code
_entity_poly.pdbx_strand_id
1 'polypeptide(L)'
;MSFFPNIVFIILLCIGGGFFIYNLRKLIRNIRLGKLEDTSGNRKERLKNMLWLALGQRKMLVRPIVGVLHIIVYTGFLIINIELLEIITDGIIGTHRIFAFLGAFYSFLIASFEILALLVIVAVTVFWIRRNVLKLPRFRKAEIRGGQKKMQAISFMPKW
;
A
#
# COMPACT_ATOMS: atom_id res chain seq x y z
N MET A 1 5.98 -12.97 -35.72
CA MET A 1 5.56 -11.99 -34.70
C MET A 1 4.08 -12.16 -34.45
N SER A 2 3.70 -12.79 -33.33
CA SER A 2 2.28 -12.85 -32.94
C SER A 2 1.96 -11.57 -32.17
N PHE A 3 1.18 -10.66 -32.77
CA PHE A 3 0.75 -9.41 -32.13
C PHE A 3 -0.39 -9.63 -31.11
N PHE A 4 -0.96 -10.83 -31.10
CA PHE A 4 -2.08 -11.21 -30.24
C PHE A 4 -1.82 -10.98 -28.74
N PRO A 5 -0.65 -11.35 -28.16
CA PRO A 5 -0.39 -11.15 -26.73
C PRO A 5 -0.32 -9.67 -26.33
N ASN A 6 0.30 -8.83 -27.16
CA ASN A 6 0.45 -7.40 -26.88
C ASN A 6 -0.90 -6.68 -26.93
N ILE A 7 -1.76 -7.05 -27.88
CA ILE A 7 -3.12 -6.50 -28.00
C ILE A 7 -3.94 -6.86 -26.76
N VAL A 8 -3.90 -8.12 -26.33
CA VAL A 8 -4.59 -8.58 -25.12
C VAL A 8 -4.04 -7.86 -23.87
N PHE A 9 -2.72 -7.69 -23.77
CA PHE A 9 -2.07 -6.98 -22.67
C PHE A 9 -2.52 -5.51 -22.60
N ILE A 10 -2.52 -4.79 -23.72
CA ILE A 10 -2.95 -3.39 -23.79
C ILE A 10 -4.43 -3.26 -23.40
N ILE A 11 -5.30 -4.16 -23.86
CA ILE A 11 -6.72 -4.16 -23.49
C ILE A 11 -6.88 -4.34 -21.97
N LEU A 12 -6.18 -5.32 -21.39
CA LEU A 12 -6.20 -5.56 -19.94
C LEU A 12 -5.67 -4.37 -19.15
N LEU A 13 -4.58 -3.75 -19.60
CA LEU A 13 -3.97 -2.58 -18.98
C LEU A 13 -4.93 -1.37 -19.03
N CYS A 14 -5.59 -1.14 -20.16
CA CYS A 14 -6.60 -0.09 -20.32
C CYS A 14 -7.82 -0.31 -19.42
N ILE A 15 -8.32 -1.55 -19.33
CA ILE A 15 -9.46 -1.88 -18.46
C ILE A 15 -9.08 -1.70 -16.98
N GLY A 16 -7.95 -2.26 -16.56
CA GLY A 16 -7.47 -2.15 -15.18
C GLY A 16 -7.16 -0.71 -14.78
N GLY A 17 -6.43 0.02 -15.62
CA GLY A 17 -6.12 1.43 -15.43
C GLY A 17 -7.37 2.32 -15.44
N GLY A 18 -8.30 2.07 -16.36
CA GLY A 18 -9.57 2.78 -16.44
C GLY A 18 -10.43 2.58 -15.18
N PHE A 19 -10.52 1.34 -14.70
CA PHE A 19 -11.22 1.03 -13.46
C PHE A 19 -10.56 1.70 -12.25
N PHE A 20 -9.22 1.71 -12.19
CA PHE A 20 -8.48 2.40 -11.14
C PHE A 20 -8.79 3.91 -11.13
N ILE A 21 -8.73 4.57 -12.30
CA ILE A 21 -9.05 6.00 -12.43
C ILE A 21 -10.50 6.28 -12.03
N TYR A 22 -11.45 5.43 -12.43
CA TYR A 22 -12.85 5.57 -12.04
C TYR A 22 -13.04 5.53 -10.51
N ASN A 23 -12.41 4.56 -9.84
CA ASN A 23 -12.47 4.45 -8.38
C ASN A 23 -11.79 5.64 -7.69
N LEU A 24 -10.66 6.12 -8.22
CA LEU A 24 -9.98 7.30 -7.70
C LEU A 24 -10.86 8.56 -7.79
N ARG A 25 -11.56 8.76 -8.93
CA ARG A 25 -12.51 9.87 -9.08
C ARG A 25 -13.67 9.77 -8.08
N LYS A 26 -14.20 8.57 -7.86
CA LYS A 26 -15.25 8.32 -6.87
C LYS A 26 -14.78 8.65 -5.46
N LEU A 27 -13.56 8.25 -5.10
CA LEU A 27 -12.94 8.57 -3.81
C LEU A 27 -12.77 10.09 -3.64
N ILE A 28 -12.18 10.78 -4.62
CA ILE A 28 -11.97 12.23 -4.58
C ILE A 28 -13.32 12.95 -4.43
N ARG A 29 -14.35 12.53 -5.17
CA ARG A 29 -15.69 13.08 -5.04
C ARG A 29 -16.22 12.93 -3.62
N ASN A 30 -16.11 11.75 -3.03
CA ASN A 30 -16.58 11.49 -1.67
C ASN A 30 -15.83 12.31 -0.61
N ILE A 31 -14.51 12.49 -0.78
CA ILE A 31 -13.71 13.33 0.12
C ILE A 31 -14.17 14.80 0.04
N ARG A 32 -14.46 15.31 -1.17
CA ARG A 32 -14.93 16.68 -1.38
C ARG A 32 -16.34 16.96 -0.86
N LEU A 33 -17.14 15.92 -0.63
CA LEU A 33 -18.46 16.03 0.01
C LEU A 33 -18.38 16.13 1.54
N GLY A 34 -17.18 15.93 2.13
CA GLY A 34 -16.96 16.10 3.56
C GLY A 34 -17.13 17.56 4.01
N LYS A 35 -17.45 17.77 5.29
CA LYS A 35 -17.52 19.12 5.87
C LYS A 35 -16.16 19.82 5.73
N LEU A 36 -16.21 21.08 5.31
CA LEU A 36 -15.06 21.97 5.35
C LEU A 36 -14.74 22.24 6.82
N GLU A 37 -13.68 21.62 7.33
CA GLU A 37 -13.07 22.01 8.60
C GLU A 37 -12.31 23.32 8.36
N ASP A 38 -12.45 24.31 9.25
CA ASP A 38 -11.71 25.56 9.13
C ASP A 38 -10.21 25.28 9.35
N THR A 39 -9.42 25.40 8.27
CA THR A 39 -7.97 25.15 8.31
C THR A 39 -7.15 26.44 8.22
N SER A 40 -7.72 27.59 8.56
CA SER A 40 -7.12 28.95 8.45
C SER A 40 -5.87 29.21 9.31
N GLY A 41 -5.24 28.18 9.87
CA GLY A 41 -3.97 28.28 10.62
C GLY A 41 -2.70 28.10 9.78
N ASN A 42 -1.58 27.83 10.46
CA ASN A 42 -0.24 27.71 9.87
C ASN A 42 -0.09 26.46 8.98
N ARG A 43 -0.29 26.63 7.66
CA ARG A 43 -0.17 25.55 6.65
C ARG A 43 1.18 24.81 6.71
N LYS A 44 2.28 25.53 6.98
CA LYS A 44 3.63 24.97 7.07
C LYS A 44 3.77 24.00 8.25
N GLU A 45 3.21 24.34 9.40
CA GLU A 45 3.26 23.51 10.60
C GLU A 45 2.42 22.24 10.45
N ARG A 46 1.24 22.35 9.82
CA ARG A 46 0.40 21.19 9.49
C ARG A 46 1.07 20.26 8.47
N LEU A 47 1.68 20.81 7.43
CA LEU A 47 2.41 20.00 6.44
C LEU A 47 3.59 19.29 7.10
N LYS A 48 4.36 19.99 7.95
CA LYS A 48 5.45 19.41 8.73
C LYS A 48 4.93 18.30 9.63
N ASN A 49 3.85 18.53 10.38
CA ASN A 49 3.30 17.53 11.28
C ASN A 49 2.70 16.33 10.50
N MET A 50 2.02 16.57 9.37
CA MET A 50 1.52 15.52 8.49
C MET A 50 2.66 14.68 7.91
N LEU A 51 3.70 15.31 7.34
CA LEU A 51 4.87 14.61 6.80
C LEU A 51 5.60 13.83 7.91
N TRP A 52 5.76 14.44 9.08
CA TRP A 52 6.41 13.80 10.22
C TRP A 52 5.58 12.62 10.76
N LEU A 53 4.25 12.70 10.75
CA LEU A 53 3.37 11.59 11.15
C LEU A 53 3.29 10.49 10.08
N ALA A 54 3.20 10.87 8.81
CA ALA A 54 3.06 9.97 7.66
C ALA A 54 4.36 9.22 7.37
N LEU A 55 5.49 9.93 7.35
CA LEU A 55 6.82 9.36 7.10
C LEU A 55 7.47 8.82 8.38
N GLY A 56 7.31 9.54 9.50
CA GLY A 56 8.01 9.21 10.74
C GLY A 56 7.47 7.99 11.47
N GLN A 57 6.34 7.40 11.02
CA GLN A 57 5.87 6.08 11.48
C GLN A 57 5.90 5.94 13.03
N ARG A 58 5.61 7.03 13.75
CA ARG A 58 5.88 7.18 15.21
C ARG A 58 5.28 6.03 16.04
N LYS A 59 4.20 5.44 15.55
CA LYS A 59 3.49 4.32 16.17
C LYS A 59 4.10 2.94 15.90
N MET A 60 4.86 2.79 14.81
CA MET A 60 5.54 1.54 14.44
C MET A 60 6.89 1.36 15.16
N LEU A 61 7.57 2.45 15.52
CA LEU A 61 8.80 2.42 16.33
C LEU A 61 8.56 1.93 17.77
N VAL A 62 7.35 2.08 18.29
CA VAL A 62 6.95 1.60 19.64
C VAL A 62 6.97 0.07 19.74
N ARG A 63 6.87 -0.64 18.60
CA ARG A 63 6.93 -2.11 18.56
C ARG A 63 8.00 -2.55 17.56
N PRO A 64 9.25 -2.74 18.00
CA PRO A 64 10.42 -2.88 17.11
C PRO A 64 10.27 -4.04 16.10
N ILE A 65 9.68 -5.16 16.50
CA ILE A 65 9.42 -6.31 15.62
C ILE A 65 8.53 -5.91 14.43
N VAL A 66 7.53 -5.06 14.66
CA VAL A 66 6.62 -4.59 13.60
C VAL A 66 7.30 -3.57 12.70
N GLY A 67 8.11 -2.69 13.29
CA GLY A 67 8.89 -1.70 12.55
C GLY A 67 9.87 -2.36 11.58
N VAL A 68 10.65 -3.34 12.04
CA VAL A 68 11.62 -4.05 11.19
C VAL A 68 10.92 -4.79 10.04
N LEU A 69 9.85 -5.52 10.32
CA LEU A 69 9.08 -6.18 9.27
C LEU A 69 8.46 -5.17 8.29
N HIS A 70 8.00 -4.01 8.76
CA HIS A 70 7.42 -2.99 7.88
C HIS A 70 8.46 -2.37 6.95
N ILE A 71 9.69 -2.13 7.42
CA ILE A 71 10.80 -1.63 6.59
C ILE A 71 11.10 -2.62 5.47
N ILE A 72 11.18 -3.92 5.77
CA ILE A 72 11.42 -4.96 4.75
C ILE A 72 10.32 -4.94 3.69
N VAL A 73 9.05 -4.90 4.10
CA VAL A 73 7.92 -4.85 3.16
C VAL A 73 7.89 -3.52 2.38
N TYR A 74 8.24 -2.39 3.02
CA TYR A 74 8.25 -1.08 2.37
C TYR A 74 9.34 -0.99 1.29
N THR A 75 10.56 -1.41 1.61
CA THR A 75 11.67 -1.52 0.65
C THR A 75 11.32 -2.51 -0.46
N GLY A 76 10.73 -3.65 -0.09
CA GLY A 76 10.24 -4.64 -1.04
C GLY A 76 9.21 -4.09 -2.02
N PHE A 77 8.22 -3.35 -1.51
CA PHE A 77 7.21 -2.70 -2.33
C PHE A 77 7.84 -1.67 -3.28
N LEU A 78 8.78 -0.86 -2.81
CA LEU A 78 9.46 0.12 -3.65
C LEU A 78 10.18 -0.54 -4.84
N ILE A 79 10.89 -1.65 -4.59
CA ILE A 79 11.64 -2.38 -5.61
C ILE A 79 10.69 -3.08 -6.60
N ILE A 80 9.65 -3.77 -6.11
CA ILE A 80 8.67 -4.44 -6.97
C ILE A 80 7.94 -3.45 -7.88
N ASN A 81 7.70 -2.20 -7.45
CA ASN A 81 7.08 -1.20 -8.33
C ASN A 81 7.99 -0.83 -9.52
N ILE A 82 9.31 -0.83 -9.33
CA ILE A 82 10.26 -0.59 -10.42
C ILE A 82 10.23 -1.76 -11.42
N GLU A 83 10.22 -2.99 -10.91
CA GLU A 83 10.06 -4.22 -11.73
C GLU A 83 8.72 -4.23 -12.49
N LEU A 84 7.63 -3.83 -11.83
CA LEU A 84 6.31 -3.72 -12.45
C LEU A 84 6.33 -2.72 -13.62
N LEU A 85 7.06 -1.60 -13.51
CA LEU A 85 7.21 -0.65 -14.62
C LEU A 85 7.98 -1.26 -15.79
N GLU A 86 9.01 -2.08 -15.53
CA GLU A 86 9.72 -2.83 -16.57
C GLU A 86 8.77 -3.79 -17.28
N ILE A 87 7.99 -4.58 -16.54
CA ILE A 87 6.99 -5.52 -17.09
C ILE A 87 5.93 -4.80 -17.94
N ILE A 88 5.42 -3.65 -17.46
CA ILE A 88 4.45 -2.85 -18.21
C ILE A 88 5.05 -2.35 -19.51
N THR A 89 6.29 -1.86 -19.48
CA THR A 89 6.95 -1.30 -20.66
C THR A 89 7.29 -2.38 -21.68
N ASP A 90 7.83 -3.50 -21.23
CA ASP A 90 8.12 -4.69 -22.06
C ASP A 90 6.83 -5.26 -22.69
N GLY A 91 5.72 -5.29 -21.93
CA GLY A 91 4.42 -5.76 -22.42
C GLY A 91 3.77 -4.85 -23.48
N ILE A 92 4.06 -3.54 -23.46
CA ILE A 92 3.56 -2.58 -24.46
C ILE A 92 4.40 -2.63 -25.74
N ILE A 93 5.73 -2.66 -25.61
CA ILE A 93 6.66 -2.57 -26.74
C ILE A 93 6.87 -3.94 -27.41
N GLY A 94 6.61 -5.05 -26.71
CA GLY A 94 6.79 -6.40 -27.22
C GLY A 94 8.26 -6.81 -27.37
N THR A 95 9.17 -5.98 -26.86
CA THR A 95 10.60 -6.29 -26.75
C THR A 95 10.82 -6.97 -25.41
N HIS A 96 11.36 -8.19 -25.42
CA HIS A 96 11.94 -8.74 -24.20
C HIS A 96 13.21 -7.95 -23.86
N ARG A 97 13.27 -7.36 -22.66
CA ARG A 97 14.49 -6.86 -22.02
C ARG A 97 15.07 -5.59 -22.65
N ILE A 98 14.37 -4.47 -22.47
CA ILE A 98 14.89 -3.12 -22.82
C ILE A 98 16.23 -2.83 -22.11
N PHE A 99 16.48 -3.45 -20.95
CA PHE A 99 17.73 -3.35 -20.18
C PHE A 99 18.80 -4.40 -20.50
N ALA A 100 18.61 -5.28 -21.51
CA ALA A 100 19.61 -6.31 -21.86
C ALA A 100 20.99 -5.73 -22.24
N PHE A 101 21.05 -4.45 -22.61
CA PHE A 101 22.31 -3.75 -22.88
C PHE A 101 23.25 -3.69 -21.65
N LEU A 102 22.73 -3.88 -20.43
CA LEU A 102 23.52 -3.90 -19.19
C LEU A 102 24.28 -5.23 -18.93
N GLY A 103 24.09 -6.25 -19.76
CA GLY A 103 24.87 -7.50 -19.70
C GLY A 103 24.84 -8.19 -18.32
N ALA A 104 26.02 -8.46 -17.74
CA ALA A 104 26.16 -9.17 -16.47
C ALA A 104 25.50 -8.47 -15.27
N PHE A 105 25.41 -7.13 -15.30
CA PHE A 105 24.73 -6.36 -14.24
C PHE A 105 23.22 -6.61 -14.25
N TYR A 106 22.62 -6.83 -15.42
CA TYR A 106 21.19 -7.17 -15.54
C TYR A 106 20.87 -8.55 -14.97
N SER A 107 21.71 -9.55 -15.24
CA SER A 107 21.57 -10.89 -14.65
C SER A 107 21.67 -10.87 -13.13
N PHE A 108 22.58 -10.06 -12.57
CA PHE A 108 22.66 -9.85 -11.13
C PHE A 108 21.40 -9.15 -10.59
N LEU A 109 20.88 -8.14 -11.30
CA LEU A 109 19.68 -7.40 -10.90
C LEU A 109 18.45 -8.32 -10.86
N ILE A 110 18.22 -9.12 -11.91
CA ILE A 110 17.11 -10.08 -11.95
C ILE A 110 17.23 -11.12 -10.83
N ALA A 111 18.42 -11.73 -10.65
CA ALA A 111 18.63 -12.70 -9.59
C ALA A 111 18.39 -12.08 -8.19
N SER A 112 18.75 -10.80 -8.03
CA SER A 112 18.47 -10.07 -6.78
C SER A 112 16.98 -9.82 -6.58
N PHE A 113 16.22 -9.54 -7.65
CA PHE A 113 14.77 -9.38 -7.59
C PHE A 113 14.05 -10.67 -7.22
N GLU A 114 14.46 -11.83 -7.74
CA GLU A 114 13.86 -13.12 -7.37
C GLU A 114 14.00 -13.42 -5.87
N ILE A 115 15.20 -13.24 -5.32
CA ILE A 115 15.47 -13.45 -3.89
C ILE A 115 14.64 -12.45 -3.06
N LEU A 116 14.60 -11.20 -3.50
CA LEU A 116 13.89 -10.14 -2.79
C LEU A 116 12.37 -10.32 -2.85
N ALA A 117 11.82 -10.76 -3.98
CA ALA A 117 10.41 -11.12 -4.14
C ALA A 117 10.02 -12.26 -3.19
N LEU A 118 10.87 -13.29 -3.07
CA LEU A 118 10.67 -14.39 -2.12
C LEU A 118 10.64 -13.88 -0.67
N LEU A 119 11.58 -13.00 -0.29
CA LEU A 119 11.60 -12.39 1.04
C LEU A 119 10.35 -11.53 1.31
N VAL A 120 9.85 -10.81 0.32
CA VAL A 120 8.61 -10.03 0.43
C VAL A 120 7.40 -10.94 0.62
N ILE A 121 7.30 -12.03 -0.13
CA ILE A 121 6.21 -13.01 0.02
C ILE A 121 6.21 -13.58 1.44
N VAL A 122 7.37 -13.98 1.96
CA VAL A 122 7.52 -14.47 3.34
C VAL A 122 7.09 -13.40 4.34
N ALA A 123 7.58 -12.17 4.20
CA ALA A 123 7.24 -11.06 5.10
C ALA A 123 5.74 -10.74 5.10
N VAL A 124 5.12 -10.64 3.91
CA VAL A 124 3.68 -10.39 3.75
C VAL A 124 2.86 -11.55 4.32
N THR A 125 3.28 -12.80 4.11
CA THR A 125 2.61 -13.98 4.68
C THR A 125 2.64 -13.95 6.20
N VAL A 126 3.79 -13.64 6.81
CA VAL A 126 3.90 -13.47 8.27
C VAL A 126 3.01 -12.34 8.77
N PHE A 127 2.96 -11.20 8.07
CA PHE A 127 2.04 -10.11 8.40
C PHE A 127 0.58 -10.51 8.32
N TRP A 128 0.22 -11.27 7.28
CA TRP A 128 -1.15 -11.73 7.05
C TRP A 128 -1.58 -12.74 8.11
N ILE A 129 -0.76 -13.74 8.41
CA ILE A 129 -0.98 -14.70 9.50
C ILE A 129 -1.12 -13.95 10.81
N ARG A 130 -0.19 -13.04 11.12
CA ARG A 130 -0.26 -12.26 12.35
C ARG A 130 -1.55 -11.42 12.44
N ARG A 131 -1.98 -10.84 11.33
CA ARG A 131 -3.18 -9.99 11.27
C ARG A 131 -4.48 -10.80 11.39
N ASN A 132 -4.52 -11.99 10.80
CA ASN A 132 -5.73 -12.81 10.70
C ASN A 132 -5.87 -13.81 11.87
N VAL A 133 -4.75 -14.35 12.35
CA VAL A 133 -4.70 -15.39 13.39
C VAL A 133 -4.63 -14.79 14.80
N LEU A 134 -3.88 -13.70 15.03
CA LEU A 134 -3.96 -12.98 16.30
C LEU A 134 -5.25 -12.17 16.34
N LYS A 135 -6.35 -12.86 16.69
CA LYS A 135 -7.65 -12.27 16.98
C LYS A 135 -7.45 -11.16 18.02
N LEU A 136 -7.53 -9.90 17.58
CA LEU A 136 -7.42 -8.78 18.50
C LEU A 136 -8.55 -8.87 19.54
N PRO A 137 -8.26 -8.84 20.85
CA PRO A 137 -9.26 -8.89 21.91
C PRO A 137 -10.27 -7.72 21.86
N ARG A 138 -9.98 -6.67 21.08
CA ARG A 138 -10.90 -5.58 20.73
C ARG A 138 -12.21 -6.08 20.09
N PHE A 139 -12.19 -7.13 19.28
CA PHE A 139 -13.39 -7.66 18.62
C PHE A 139 -14.15 -8.68 19.48
N ARG A 140 -13.65 -8.97 20.68
CA ARG A 140 -14.26 -9.89 21.65
C ARG A 140 -14.75 -9.17 22.90
N LYS A 141 -15.03 -7.86 22.81
CA LYS A 141 -15.73 -7.12 23.85
C LYS A 141 -17.23 -7.45 23.79
N ALA A 142 -17.81 -7.79 24.93
CA ALA A 142 -19.23 -8.10 25.08
C ALA A 142 -20.17 -6.95 24.64
N GLU A 143 -19.66 -5.73 24.48
CA GLU A 143 -20.41 -4.55 24.00
C GLU A 143 -20.91 -4.68 22.56
N ILE A 144 -20.30 -5.50 21.69
CA ILE A 144 -20.78 -5.73 20.31
C ILE A 144 -21.82 -6.87 20.27
N ARG A 145 -21.97 -7.63 21.38
CA ARG A 145 -22.92 -8.74 21.53
C ARG A 145 -24.09 -8.40 22.47
N GLY A 146 -24.26 -7.13 22.81
CA GLY A 146 -25.40 -6.62 23.58
C GLY A 146 -26.22 -5.71 22.70
N GLY A 147 -27.37 -6.19 22.23
CA GLY A 147 -28.37 -5.34 21.57
C GLY A 147 -28.73 -4.14 22.44
N GLN A 148 -28.95 -3.01 21.78
CA GLN A 148 -29.67 -1.84 22.26
C GLN A 148 -29.74 -1.68 23.79
N LYS A 149 -28.74 -1.04 24.41
CA LYS A 149 -28.98 -0.20 25.59
C LYS A 149 -27.76 0.66 25.95
N LYS A 150 -28.05 1.96 26.08
CA LYS A 150 -27.25 3.05 26.66
C LYS A 150 -26.26 3.77 25.74
N MET A 151 -26.84 4.52 24.79
CA MET A 151 -26.38 5.88 24.50
C MET A 151 -26.46 6.71 25.78
N GLN A 152 -25.43 6.70 26.63
CA GLN A 152 -25.28 7.69 27.72
C GLN A 152 -23.88 7.76 28.34
N ALA A 153 -22.91 6.95 27.91
CA ALA A 153 -21.56 6.95 28.48
C ALA A 153 -20.46 7.39 27.50
N ILE A 154 -20.76 8.31 26.58
CA ILE A 154 -19.74 8.96 25.73
C ILE A 154 -19.51 10.38 26.27
N SER A 155 -19.06 10.50 27.52
CA SER A 155 -18.46 11.76 28.03
C SER A 155 -17.10 11.57 28.67
N PHE A 156 -16.56 10.35 28.70
CA PHE A 156 -15.23 10.06 29.26
C PHE A 156 -14.45 9.14 28.34
N MET A 157 -14.03 9.67 27.18
CA MET A 157 -12.81 9.19 26.55
C MET A 157 -11.82 10.36 26.56
N PRO A 158 -10.61 10.17 27.11
CA PRO A 158 -9.58 11.20 27.01
C PRO A 158 -9.33 11.45 25.53
N LYS A 159 -9.49 12.72 25.16
CA LYS A 159 -9.11 13.25 23.86
C LYS A 159 -7.64 12.86 23.63
N TRP A 160 -7.38 12.29 22.44
CA TRP A 160 -6.04 12.06 21.93
C TRP A 160 -5.28 13.38 21.79
#